data_AF-A0A4P6P515-F1
#
_entry.id   AF-A0A4P6P515-F1
#
_cell.length_a   1.000
_cell.length_b   1.000
_cell.length_c   1.000
_cell.angle_alpha   90.00
_cell.angle_beta   90.00
_cell.angle_gamma   90.00
#
_symmetry.space_group_name_H-M   'P 1'
#
loop_
_entity.id
_entity.type
_entity.pdbx_description
1 polymer ?
#
loop_
_entity_poly.entity_id
_entity_poly.type
_entity_poly.pdbx_seq_one_letter_code
_entity_poly.pdbx_strand_id
1 'polypeptide(L)'
;MEDKPDVKPFKEYDELITLLLDRGMTIKNRERAKRKIAQVGYYRLSGYWYNSRIYKQVDYKTREFESNFRKGVTFDDIFSLYIFDKKLRLEITDAIERIEIFLRTIIAHEIGCISPIAYLDKKQFSRDAFKPESKIPKYDEWLEKHDSLIERSKEECIIHHKKTGKKLPLWVACEAWDFGTLSTFYSMLKGSNQDLICARIGIDNRSVLDNWLININGLRNRCAHHSRLFNKQNPRRLKTPRLGYFNTLNLGEEEKTKLYGLLSVIWFLLTRIATNSNWICRVADLVDSMPTVPGASIHSLGINTNKFPRHNIQALNQSNDIAVDVEGDNLFITTDNINDVLDKLSSFDFSKQDTELLSDLSEKLLEIAENVENNIS
;
A
#
# COMPACT_ATOMS: atom_id res chain seq x y z
N MET A 1 20.10 34.76 29.02
CA MET A 1 19.51 33.62 28.30
C MET A 1 18.17 33.37 28.97
N GLU A 2 17.06 33.78 28.34
CA GLU A 2 15.72 33.46 28.86
C GLU A 2 15.57 31.94 28.97
N ASP A 3 15.21 31.49 30.16
CA ASP A 3 14.99 30.09 30.50
C ASP A 3 13.82 29.59 29.64
N LYS A 4 14.13 28.79 28.61
CA LYS A 4 13.08 28.21 27.77
C LYS A 4 12.31 27.23 28.65
N PRO A 5 10.99 27.38 28.80
CA PRO A 5 10.21 26.45 29.60
C PRO A 5 10.35 25.04 29.04
N ASP A 6 10.51 24.05 29.93
CA ASP A 6 10.69 22.63 29.60
C ASP A 6 9.53 22.10 28.72
N VAL A 7 8.32 22.63 28.94
CA VAL A 7 7.13 22.31 28.16
C VAL A 7 6.57 23.58 27.52
N LYS A 8 6.08 23.45 26.28
CA LYS A 8 5.40 24.56 25.59
C LYS A 8 4.14 24.94 26.37
N PRO A 9 3.94 26.23 26.70
CA PRO A 9 2.76 26.66 27.43
C PRO A 9 1.50 26.43 26.59
N PHE A 10 0.39 26.16 27.28
CA PHE A 10 -0.94 26.13 26.68
C PHE A 10 -1.25 27.51 26.05
N LYS A 11 -1.98 27.49 24.94
CA LYS A 11 -2.41 28.68 24.23
C LYS A 11 -3.84 28.49 23.76
N GLU A 12 -4.66 29.50 23.99
CA GLU A 12 -6.00 29.59 23.44
C GLU A 12 -5.97 29.73 21.92
N TYR A 13 -7.09 29.43 21.26
CA TYR A 13 -7.13 29.41 19.80
C TYR A 13 -6.79 30.76 19.17
N ASP A 14 -7.20 31.87 19.76
CA ASP A 14 -6.85 33.22 19.27
C ASP A 14 -5.33 33.48 19.39
N GLU A 15 -4.72 33.06 20.50
CA GLU A 15 -3.26 33.17 20.69
C GLU A 15 -2.49 32.31 19.68
N LEU A 16 -3.02 31.13 19.32
CA LEU A 16 -2.44 30.29 18.28
C LEU A 16 -2.54 30.95 16.90
N ILE A 17 -3.63 31.65 16.60
CA ILE A 17 -3.78 32.42 15.36
C ILE A 17 -2.77 33.58 15.33
N THR A 18 -2.68 34.36 16.40
CA THR A 18 -1.69 35.44 16.53
C THR A 18 -0.27 34.91 16.36
N LEU A 19 0.07 33.80 17.01
CA LEU A 19 1.38 33.15 16.88
C LEU A 19 1.72 32.76 15.43
N LEU A 20 0.74 32.30 14.66
CA LEU A 20 0.96 31.94 13.25
C LEU A 20 1.20 33.20 12.38
N LEU A 21 0.44 34.27 12.63
CA LEU A 21 0.62 35.56 11.97
C LEU A 21 2.00 36.17 12.28
N ASP A 22 2.40 36.18 13.55
CA ASP A 22 3.69 36.73 14.00
C ASP A 22 4.88 35.99 13.38
N ARG A 23 4.71 34.69 13.12
CA ARG A 23 5.71 33.86 12.43
C ARG A 23 5.70 34.05 10.91
N GLY A 24 4.84 34.89 10.36
CA GLY A 24 4.76 35.20 8.93
C GLY A 24 3.83 34.32 8.10
N MET A 25 2.92 33.56 8.72
CA MET A 25 1.87 32.83 7.98
C MET A 25 0.73 33.77 7.62
N THR A 26 0.31 33.77 6.35
CA THR A 26 -0.85 34.54 5.91
C THR A 26 -2.15 33.80 6.27
N ILE A 27 -3.05 34.49 6.97
CA ILE A 27 -4.37 33.96 7.33
C ILE A 27 -5.45 34.92 6.83
N LYS A 28 -6.12 34.57 5.72
CA LYS A 28 -7.16 35.40 5.10
C LYS A 28 -8.43 35.47 5.94
N ASN A 29 -8.85 34.35 6.52
CA ASN A 29 -10.05 34.26 7.36
C ASN A 29 -9.69 33.65 8.72
N ARG A 30 -9.55 34.52 9.73
CA ARG A 30 -9.13 34.12 11.10
C ARG A 30 -10.15 33.19 11.75
N GLU A 31 -11.44 33.48 11.64
CA GLU A 31 -12.50 32.64 12.21
C GLU A 31 -12.52 31.24 11.61
N ARG A 32 -12.33 31.13 10.28
CA ARG A 32 -12.20 29.83 9.62
C ARG A 32 -10.97 29.07 10.15
N ALA A 33 -9.82 29.73 10.23
CA ALA A 33 -8.59 29.11 10.71
C ALA A 33 -8.73 28.63 12.16
N LYS A 34 -9.32 29.45 13.03
CA LYS A 34 -9.64 29.13 14.42
C LYS A 34 -10.50 27.87 14.53
N ARG A 35 -11.61 27.81 13.79
CA ARG A 35 -12.47 26.61 13.72
C ARG A 35 -11.72 25.37 13.24
N LYS A 36 -10.83 25.50 12.24
CA LYS A 36 -10.04 24.37 11.73
C LYS A 36 -8.96 23.90 12.71
N ILE A 37 -8.32 24.81 13.44
CA ILE A 37 -7.39 24.45 14.52
C ILE A 37 -8.14 23.72 15.65
N ALA A 38 -9.32 24.20 16.04
CA ALA A 38 -10.15 23.53 17.03
C ALA A 38 -10.60 22.12 16.59
N GLN A 39 -10.90 21.95 15.30
CA GLN A 39 -11.34 20.66 14.76
C GLN A 39 -10.21 19.64 14.59
N VAL A 40 -9.05 20.07 14.09
CA VAL A 40 -7.95 19.16 13.68
C VAL A 40 -6.82 19.09 14.71
N GLY A 41 -6.65 20.16 15.50
CA GLY A 41 -5.58 20.32 16.46
C GLY A 41 -4.34 20.99 15.85
N TYR A 42 -3.82 21.99 16.56
CA TYR A 42 -2.63 22.76 16.16
C TYR A 42 -1.40 21.86 15.95
N TYR A 43 -1.13 20.93 16.88
CA TYR A 43 0.04 20.05 16.78
C TYR A 43 -0.01 19.17 15.53
N ARG A 44 -1.20 18.61 15.21
CA ARG A 44 -1.40 17.80 14.01
C ARG A 44 -1.15 18.61 12.74
N LEU A 45 -1.75 19.79 12.64
CA LEU A 45 -1.53 20.69 11.49
C LEU A 45 -0.07 21.16 11.41
N SER A 46 0.63 21.23 12.55
CA SER A 46 2.04 21.63 12.58
C SER A 46 3.01 20.72 11.86
N GLY A 47 2.61 19.46 11.68
CA GLY A 47 3.34 18.57 10.80
C GLY A 47 3.34 19.05 9.34
N TYR A 48 2.30 19.71 8.86
CA TYR A 48 2.15 20.03 7.44
C TYR A 48 2.86 21.32 7.04
N TRP A 49 3.04 22.28 7.97
CA TRP A 49 3.82 23.50 7.72
C TRP A 49 5.27 23.43 8.21
N TYR A 50 5.73 22.31 8.76
CA TYR A 50 7.09 22.19 9.30
C TYR A 50 8.16 22.51 8.23
N ASN A 51 8.03 21.91 7.03
CA ASN A 51 8.96 22.17 5.93
C ASN A 51 8.83 23.57 5.33
N SER A 52 7.72 24.25 5.60
CA SER A 52 7.43 25.61 5.12
C SER A 52 8.09 26.70 5.97
N ARG A 53 8.82 26.30 7.01
CA ARG A 53 9.65 27.20 7.81
C ARG A 53 10.93 27.58 7.09
N ILE A 54 11.47 28.74 7.46
CA ILE A 54 12.82 29.15 7.09
C ILE A 54 13.79 28.14 7.68
N TYR A 55 14.82 27.78 6.93
CA TYR A 55 15.86 26.89 7.42
C TYR A 55 17.24 27.44 7.10
N LYS A 56 18.20 27.12 7.95
CA LYS A 56 19.63 27.30 7.71
C LYS A 56 20.24 25.96 7.37
N GLN A 57 21.09 25.93 6.34
CA GLN A 57 21.85 24.74 6.00
C GLN A 57 23.06 24.67 6.94
N VAL A 58 23.15 23.63 7.75
CA VAL A 58 24.25 23.44 8.72
C VAL A 58 25.38 22.65 8.08
N ASP A 59 25.05 21.59 7.34
CA ASP A 59 25.98 20.76 6.55
C ASP A 59 25.25 20.19 5.32
N TYR A 60 25.87 19.31 4.52
CA TYR A 60 25.26 18.75 3.31
C TYR A 60 23.99 17.88 3.53
N LYS A 61 23.75 17.39 4.75
CA LYS A 61 22.62 16.53 5.14
C LYS A 61 21.66 17.20 6.13
N THR A 62 22.10 18.23 6.85
CA THR A 62 21.39 18.77 8.02
C THR A 62 20.84 20.17 7.76
N ARG A 63 19.54 20.33 8.00
CA ARG A 63 18.82 21.61 7.97
C ARG A 63 18.27 21.93 9.34
N GLU A 64 18.55 23.11 9.83
CA GLU A 64 17.96 23.63 11.06
C GLU A 64 16.78 24.55 10.72
N PHE A 65 15.58 24.21 11.20
CA PHE A 65 14.36 24.96 10.90
C PHE A 65 14.05 25.98 12.00
N GLU A 66 13.86 27.23 11.60
CA GLU A 66 13.47 28.32 12.48
C GLU A 66 11.96 28.30 12.79
N SER A 67 11.50 29.18 13.67
CA SER A 67 10.06 29.31 13.95
C SER A 67 9.29 30.03 12.83
N ASN A 68 9.97 30.90 12.08
CA ASN A 68 9.35 31.75 11.06
C ASN A 68 9.11 31.00 9.75
N PHE A 69 8.05 31.40 9.05
CA PHE A 69 7.63 30.82 7.78
C PHE A 69 8.31 31.50 6.59
N ARG A 70 8.49 30.74 5.51
CA ARG A 70 8.89 31.30 4.22
C ARG A 70 7.79 32.23 3.69
N LYS A 71 8.17 33.19 2.84
CA LYS A 71 7.21 34.10 2.19
C LYS A 71 6.17 33.31 1.38
N GLY A 72 4.91 33.75 1.46
CA GLY A 72 3.80 33.18 0.69
C GLY A 72 3.14 31.94 1.31
N VAL A 73 3.53 31.51 2.51
CA VAL A 73 2.85 30.41 3.21
C VAL A 73 1.49 30.91 3.73
N THR A 74 0.40 30.27 3.28
CA THR A 74 -0.95 30.56 3.76
C THR A 74 -1.52 29.42 4.58
N PHE A 75 -2.38 29.72 5.56
CA PHE A 75 -3.07 28.68 6.34
C PHE A 75 -3.97 27.80 5.46
N ASP A 76 -4.64 28.38 4.46
CA ASP A 76 -5.57 27.65 3.60
C ASP A 76 -4.86 26.60 2.73
N ASP A 77 -3.66 26.89 2.24
CA ASP A 77 -2.86 25.91 1.47
C ASP A 77 -2.36 24.78 2.37
N ILE A 78 -1.94 25.08 3.60
CA ILE A 78 -1.56 24.04 4.57
C ILE A 78 -2.74 23.15 4.92
N PHE A 79 -3.91 23.75 5.17
CA PHE A 79 -5.10 22.98 5.44
C PHE A 79 -5.49 22.12 4.23
N SER A 80 -5.34 22.64 3.02
CA SER A 80 -5.56 21.87 1.78
C SER A 80 -4.58 20.71 1.66
N LEU A 81 -3.32 20.89 2.05
CA LEU A 81 -2.32 19.81 2.09
C LEU A 81 -2.71 18.71 3.10
N TYR A 82 -3.27 19.09 4.25
CA TYR A 82 -3.84 18.15 5.21
C TYR A 82 -5.01 17.35 4.62
N ILE A 83 -5.89 18.00 3.85
CA ILE A 83 -7.02 17.34 3.18
C ILE A 83 -6.53 16.41 2.06
N PHE A 84 -5.54 16.81 1.28
CA PHE A 84 -4.86 15.94 0.31
C PHE A 84 -4.33 14.67 0.98
N ASP A 85 -3.58 14.81 2.07
CA ASP A 85 -3.00 13.66 2.79
C ASP A 85 -4.08 12.77 3.42
N LYS A 86 -5.24 13.34 3.79
CA LYS A 86 -6.42 12.57 4.20
C LYS A 86 -6.99 11.74 3.06
N LYS A 87 -7.17 12.32 1.88
CA LYS A 87 -7.64 11.58 0.69
C LYS A 87 -6.66 10.47 0.32
N LEU A 88 -5.36 10.76 0.40
CA LEU A 88 -4.31 9.79 0.08
C LEU A 88 -4.30 8.60 1.03
N ARG A 89 -4.55 8.82 2.34
CA ARG A 89 -4.76 7.73 3.29
C ARG A 89 -5.92 6.81 2.89
N LEU A 90 -7.03 7.37 2.40
CA LEU A 90 -8.19 6.57 2.00
C LEU A 90 -7.87 5.69 0.80
N GLU A 91 -7.23 6.23 -0.24
CA GLU A 91 -6.79 5.43 -1.41
C GLU A 91 -5.81 4.33 -0.99
N ILE A 92 -4.88 4.61 -0.09
CA ILE A 92 -3.92 3.62 0.39
C ILE A 92 -4.60 2.54 1.24
N THR A 93 -5.57 2.90 2.07
CA THR A 93 -6.35 1.93 2.84
C THR A 93 -7.12 0.99 1.91
N ASP A 94 -7.79 1.52 0.87
CA ASP A 94 -8.51 0.74 -0.14
C ASP A 94 -7.61 -0.27 -0.88
N ALA A 95 -6.36 0.08 -1.15
CA ALA A 95 -5.40 -0.84 -1.74
C ALA A 95 -4.88 -1.89 -0.76
N ILE A 96 -4.50 -1.48 0.45
CA ILE A 96 -3.90 -2.37 1.44
C ILE A 96 -4.90 -3.41 1.92
N GLU A 97 -6.18 -3.07 2.04
CA GLU A 97 -7.23 -4.03 2.40
C GLU A 97 -7.23 -5.23 1.45
N ARG A 98 -7.24 -4.98 0.13
CA ARG A 98 -7.21 -6.02 -0.91
C ARG A 98 -5.93 -6.87 -0.83
N ILE A 99 -4.79 -6.23 -0.61
CA ILE A 99 -3.50 -6.91 -0.42
C ILE A 99 -3.52 -7.78 0.84
N GLU A 100 -4.07 -7.28 1.95
CA GLU A 100 -4.16 -7.99 3.23
C GLU A 100 -5.00 -9.26 3.11
N ILE A 101 -6.18 -9.17 2.48
CA ILE A 101 -7.04 -10.33 2.23
C ILE A 101 -6.32 -11.35 1.35
N PHE A 102 -5.77 -10.92 0.22
CA PHE A 102 -5.05 -11.83 -0.70
C PHE A 102 -3.89 -12.55 -0.01
N LEU A 103 -3.05 -11.81 0.72
CA LEU A 103 -1.94 -12.40 1.48
C LEU A 103 -2.43 -13.40 2.52
N ARG A 104 -3.53 -13.10 3.22
CA ARG A 104 -4.13 -14.01 4.19
C ARG A 104 -4.56 -15.31 3.51
N THR A 105 -5.25 -15.22 2.37
CA THR A 105 -5.71 -16.37 1.60
C THR A 105 -4.55 -17.25 1.14
N ILE A 106 -3.54 -16.68 0.47
CA ILE A 106 -2.44 -17.50 -0.06
C ILE A 106 -1.59 -18.10 1.06
N ILE A 107 -1.33 -17.37 2.15
CA ILE A 107 -0.57 -17.90 3.29
C ILE A 107 -1.35 -19.02 3.97
N ALA A 108 -2.65 -18.84 4.21
CA ALA A 108 -3.49 -19.86 4.80
C ALA A 108 -3.58 -21.12 3.91
N HIS A 109 -3.63 -20.94 2.60
CA HIS A 109 -3.64 -22.03 1.63
C HIS A 109 -2.32 -22.81 1.63
N GLU A 110 -1.20 -22.15 1.28
CA GLU A 110 0.10 -22.83 1.11
C GLU A 110 0.54 -23.56 2.38
N ILE A 111 0.32 -22.95 3.56
CA ILE A 111 0.72 -23.54 4.83
C ILE A 111 -0.33 -24.51 5.35
N GLY A 112 -1.62 -24.27 5.09
CA GLY A 112 -2.72 -25.13 5.48
C GLY A 112 -2.73 -26.48 4.74
N CYS A 113 -2.26 -26.52 3.49
CA CYS A 113 -2.08 -27.75 2.72
C CYS A 113 -1.10 -28.75 3.37
N ILE A 114 -0.14 -28.26 4.15
CA ILE A 114 0.80 -29.13 4.91
C ILE A 114 0.05 -29.83 6.05
N SER A 115 -0.75 -29.06 6.80
CA SER A 115 -1.60 -29.53 7.88
C SER A 115 -2.51 -28.38 8.33
N PRO A 116 -3.77 -28.66 8.73
CA PRO A 116 -4.67 -27.62 9.26
C PRO A 116 -4.06 -26.81 10.41
N ILE A 117 -3.15 -27.42 11.18
CA ILE A 117 -2.49 -26.80 12.35
C ILE A 117 -0.99 -26.60 12.14
N ALA A 118 -0.53 -26.51 10.88
CA ALA A 118 0.88 -26.37 10.54
C ALA A 118 1.58 -25.18 11.24
N TYR A 119 0.83 -24.13 11.59
CA TYR A 119 1.32 -22.98 12.35
C TYR A 119 1.77 -23.31 13.79
N LEU A 120 1.37 -24.47 14.33
CA LEU A 120 1.82 -24.99 15.63
C LEU A 120 3.01 -25.95 15.51
N ASP A 121 3.37 -26.38 14.30
CA ASP A 121 4.50 -27.26 14.07
C ASP A 121 5.78 -26.46 13.88
N LYS A 122 6.66 -26.50 14.89
CA LYS A 122 7.96 -25.80 14.89
C LYS A 122 8.84 -26.14 13.67
N LYS A 123 8.63 -27.30 13.02
CA LYS A 123 9.37 -27.69 11.80
C LYS A 123 9.05 -26.83 10.58
N GLN A 124 7.94 -26.07 10.61
CA GLN A 124 7.51 -25.20 9.51
C GLN A 124 8.18 -23.82 9.55
N PHE A 125 9.00 -23.56 10.56
CA PHE A 125 9.66 -22.27 10.79
C PHE A 125 11.17 -22.36 10.64
N SER A 126 11.80 -21.23 10.33
CA SER A 126 13.25 -21.11 10.32
C SER A 126 13.82 -21.38 11.71
N ARG A 127 14.99 -22.04 11.78
CA ARG A 127 15.73 -22.23 13.05
C ARG A 127 16.04 -20.91 13.74
N ASP A 128 16.19 -19.84 12.96
CA ASP A 128 16.49 -18.51 13.46
C ASP A 128 15.32 -17.87 14.23
N ALA A 129 14.09 -18.39 14.11
CA ALA A 129 12.92 -17.92 14.85
C ALA A 129 12.93 -18.38 16.32
N PHE A 130 13.85 -19.28 16.67
CA PHE A 130 14.04 -19.84 18.02
C PHE A 130 15.36 -19.40 18.67
N LYS A 131 16.17 -18.62 17.95
CA LYS A 131 17.46 -18.11 18.44
C LYS A 131 17.30 -16.71 19.02
N PRO A 132 17.63 -16.45 20.29
CA PRO A 132 17.51 -15.13 20.90
C PRO A 132 18.25 -14.02 20.12
N GLU A 133 19.45 -14.31 19.62
CA GLU A 133 20.34 -13.37 18.94
C GLU A 133 19.95 -13.04 17.50
N SER A 134 19.03 -13.80 16.91
CA SER A 134 18.62 -13.59 15.52
C SER A 134 17.79 -12.30 15.35
N LYS A 135 17.90 -11.67 14.18
CA LYS A 135 17.14 -10.46 13.82
C LYS A 135 15.74 -10.73 13.29
N ILE A 136 15.36 -12.00 13.08
CA ILE A 136 13.99 -12.35 12.70
C ILE A 136 13.08 -12.46 13.93
N PRO A 137 11.76 -12.24 13.77
CA PRO A 137 10.80 -12.38 14.86
C PRO A 137 10.83 -13.77 15.51
N LYS A 138 10.42 -13.84 16.78
CA LYS A 138 10.45 -15.08 17.56
C LYS A 138 9.12 -15.81 17.50
N TYR A 139 9.19 -17.12 17.36
CA TYR A 139 8.01 -17.97 17.30
C TYR A 139 7.17 -17.88 18.56
N ASP A 140 7.81 -17.95 19.75
CA ASP A 140 7.07 -17.95 21.01
C ASP A 140 6.38 -16.59 21.26
N GLU A 141 7.03 -15.46 20.96
CA GLU A 141 6.40 -14.12 21.01
C GLU A 141 5.21 -13.99 20.05
N TRP A 142 5.35 -14.54 18.84
CA TRP A 142 4.26 -14.56 17.87
C TRP A 142 3.11 -15.45 18.32
N LEU A 143 3.41 -16.61 18.93
CA LEU A 143 2.41 -17.54 19.43
C LEU A 143 1.60 -16.91 20.59
N GLU A 144 2.26 -16.21 21.51
CA GLU A 144 1.58 -15.44 22.56
C GLU A 144 0.65 -14.37 21.96
N LYS A 145 1.12 -13.65 20.95
CA LYS A 145 0.28 -12.68 20.24
C LYS A 145 -0.89 -13.37 19.55
N HIS A 146 -0.66 -14.49 18.87
CA HIS A 146 -1.69 -15.30 18.23
C HIS A 146 -2.76 -15.73 19.25
N ASP A 147 -2.37 -16.32 20.37
CA ASP A 147 -3.28 -16.80 21.40
C ASP A 147 -4.11 -15.65 21.97
N SER A 148 -3.50 -14.48 22.20
CA SER A 148 -4.21 -13.27 22.63
C SER A 148 -5.26 -12.80 21.60
N LEU A 149 -4.94 -12.89 20.30
CA LEU A 149 -5.85 -12.54 19.21
C LEU A 149 -7.03 -13.51 19.11
N ILE A 150 -6.77 -14.82 19.26
CA ILE A 150 -7.82 -15.85 19.31
C ILE A 150 -8.69 -15.67 20.54
N GLU A 151 -8.10 -15.37 21.71
CA GLU A 151 -8.83 -15.22 22.96
C GLU A 151 -9.84 -14.08 22.88
N ARG A 152 -9.43 -12.92 22.36
CA ARG A 152 -10.27 -11.73 22.23
C ARG A 152 -11.23 -11.76 21.03
N SER A 153 -11.09 -12.74 20.13
CA SER A 153 -11.88 -12.79 18.89
C SER A 153 -13.36 -12.99 19.20
N LYS A 154 -14.20 -12.27 18.46
CA LYS A 154 -15.66 -12.35 18.54
C LYS A 154 -16.28 -13.10 17.35
N GLU A 155 -15.45 -13.64 16.46
CA GLU A 155 -15.91 -14.40 15.30
C GLU A 155 -16.55 -15.72 15.74
N GLU A 156 -17.75 -16.02 15.23
CA GLU A 156 -18.56 -17.15 15.67
C GLU A 156 -17.84 -18.49 15.49
N CYS A 157 -17.17 -18.68 14.35
CA CYS A 157 -16.37 -19.86 14.06
C CYS A 157 -15.25 -20.07 15.11
N ILE A 158 -14.54 -19.00 15.48
CA ILE A 158 -13.46 -19.07 16.49
C ILE A 158 -14.04 -19.38 17.87
N ILE A 159 -15.14 -18.74 18.25
CA ILE A 159 -15.83 -19.01 19.51
C ILE A 159 -16.27 -20.48 19.59
N HIS A 160 -16.82 -21.03 18.50
CA HIS A 160 -17.24 -22.43 18.44
C HIS A 160 -16.06 -23.39 18.66
N HIS A 161 -14.93 -23.17 17.99
CA HIS A 161 -13.72 -23.98 18.17
C HIS A 161 -13.20 -23.93 19.61
N LYS A 162 -13.14 -22.73 20.22
CA LYS A 162 -12.73 -22.55 21.63
C LYS A 162 -13.64 -23.34 22.59
N LYS A 163 -14.97 -23.20 22.44
CA LYS A 163 -15.96 -23.88 23.31
C LYS A 163 -15.91 -25.40 23.20
N THR A 164 -15.62 -25.92 22.00
CA THR A 164 -15.56 -27.37 21.75
C THR A 164 -14.19 -27.98 22.05
N GLY A 165 -13.18 -27.17 22.43
CA GLY A 165 -11.82 -27.63 22.66
C GLY A 165 -11.11 -28.14 21.38
N LYS A 166 -11.67 -27.84 20.20
CA LYS A 166 -11.09 -28.25 18.92
C LYS A 166 -9.98 -27.28 18.54
N LYS A 167 -8.88 -27.82 17.99
CA LYS A 167 -7.83 -26.98 17.41
C LYS A 167 -8.39 -26.14 16.27
N LEU A 168 -7.88 -24.92 16.11
CA LEU A 168 -8.29 -24.03 15.03
C LEU A 168 -7.47 -24.36 13.77
N PRO A 169 -8.13 -24.59 12.63
CA PRO A 169 -7.43 -24.62 11.35
C PRO A 169 -6.83 -23.25 11.03
N LEU A 170 -5.72 -23.23 10.28
CA LEU A 170 -4.99 -22.01 9.94
C LEU A 170 -5.86 -20.98 9.23
N TRP A 171 -6.67 -21.40 8.24
CA TRP A 171 -7.58 -20.51 7.52
C TRP A 171 -8.67 -19.88 8.40
N VAL A 172 -9.01 -20.50 9.54
CA VAL A 172 -9.90 -19.90 10.54
C VAL A 172 -9.12 -18.96 11.47
N ALA A 173 -7.94 -19.40 11.93
CA ALA A 173 -7.12 -18.62 12.85
C ALA A 173 -6.62 -17.31 12.23
N CYS A 174 -6.28 -17.34 10.95
CA CYS A 174 -5.83 -16.18 10.18
C CYS A 174 -6.84 -15.02 10.16
N GLU A 175 -8.14 -15.28 10.29
CA GLU A 175 -9.17 -14.22 10.32
C GLU A 175 -9.10 -13.35 11.59
N ALA A 176 -8.48 -13.83 12.66
CA ALA A 176 -8.23 -13.03 13.86
C ALA A 176 -6.98 -12.14 13.74
N TRP A 177 -6.16 -12.32 12.70
CA TRP A 177 -4.85 -11.67 12.60
C TRP A 177 -4.95 -10.26 12.01
N ASP A 178 -4.20 -9.33 12.63
CA ASP A 178 -3.85 -8.07 11.98
C ASP A 178 -2.74 -8.29 10.94
N PHE A 179 -2.59 -7.34 10.01
CA PHE A 179 -1.51 -7.35 9.01
C PHE A 179 -0.13 -7.61 9.63
N GLY A 180 0.14 -7.05 10.81
CA GLY A 180 1.42 -7.22 11.51
C GLY A 180 1.68 -8.66 11.91
N THR A 181 0.69 -9.35 12.48
CA THR A 181 0.76 -10.77 12.83
C THR A 181 0.97 -11.65 11.61
N LEU A 182 0.27 -11.34 10.50
CA LEU A 182 0.44 -12.04 9.23
C LEU A 182 1.84 -11.83 8.63
N SER A 183 2.33 -10.58 8.62
CA SER A 183 3.69 -10.25 8.17
C SER A 183 4.75 -10.96 9.02
N THR A 184 4.60 -10.96 10.34
CA THR A 184 5.52 -11.66 11.25
C THR A 184 5.50 -13.16 11.02
N PHE A 185 4.31 -13.75 10.84
CA PHE A 185 4.17 -15.17 10.52
C PHE A 185 4.98 -15.53 9.28
N TYR A 186 4.80 -14.79 8.18
CA TYR A 186 5.58 -14.97 6.95
C TYR A 186 7.09 -14.89 7.21
N SER A 187 7.57 -13.89 7.95
CA SER A 187 8.99 -13.69 8.24
C SER A 187 9.65 -14.88 8.95
N MET A 188 8.88 -15.62 9.76
CA MET A 188 9.38 -16.76 10.54
C MET A 188 9.35 -18.09 9.80
N LEU A 189 8.54 -18.20 8.74
CA LEU A 189 8.41 -19.45 7.97
C LEU A 189 9.76 -19.95 7.48
N LYS A 190 9.90 -21.28 7.37
CA LYS A 190 11.07 -21.88 6.72
C LYS A 190 11.14 -21.44 5.26
N GLY A 191 12.34 -21.41 4.71
CA GLY A 191 12.60 -20.90 3.37
C GLY A 191 11.71 -21.49 2.28
N SER A 192 11.51 -22.82 2.27
CA SER A 192 10.67 -23.47 1.25
C SER A 192 9.20 -23.07 1.33
N ASN A 193 8.68 -22.74 2.52
CA ASN A 193 7.32 -22.24 2.66
C ASN A 193 7.21 -20.79 2.18
N GLN A 194 8.24 -19.97 2.42
CA GLN A 194 8.30 -18.61 1.87
C GLN A 194 8.38 -18.63 0.34
N ASP A 195 9.09 -19.58 -0.27
CA ASP A 195 9.17 -19.73 -1.73
C ASP A 195 7.80 -19.96 -2.36
N LEU A 196 6.98 -20.84 -1.78
CA LEU A 196 5.63 -21.11 -2.27
C LEU A 196 4.80 -19.83 -2.33
N ILE A 197 4.84 -19.04 -1.25
CA ILE A 197 4.11 -17.76 -1.17
C ILE A 197 4.69 -16.73 -2.15
N CYS A 198 6.01 -16.66 -2.27
CA CYS A 198 6.71 -15.81 -3.22
C CYS A 198 6.31 -16.11 -4.68
N ALA A 199 6.22 -17.39 -5.04
CA ALA A 199 5.79 -17.84 -6.36
C ALA A 199 4.36 -17.37 -6.69
N ARG A 200 3.42 -17.45 -5.74
CA ARG A 200 2.03 -16.96 -5.91
C ARG A 200 1.95 -15.46 -6.22
N ILE A 201 2.98 -14.68 -5.86
CA ILE A 201 3.04 -13.23 -6.09
C ILE A 201 3.90 -12.89 -7.33
N GLY A 202 4.70 -13.85 -7.83
CA GLY A 202 5.68 -13.62 -8.89
C GLY A 202 6.93 -12.89 -8.40
N ILE A 203 7.42 -13.23 -7.20
CA ILE A 203 8.65 -12.69 -6.62
C ILE A 203 9.64 -13.83 -6.39
N ASP A 204 10.89 -13.68 -6.83
CA ASP A 204 11.96 -14.68 -6.71
C ASP A 204 12.81 -14.57 -5.44
N ASN A 205 12.59 -13.51 -4.63
CA ASN A 205 13.41 -13.18 -3.47
C ASN A 205 12.57 -12.99 -2.21
N ARG A 206 12.64 -13.98 -1.30
CA ARG A 206 11.95 -13.97 0.01
C ARG A 206 12.19 -12.69 0.82
N SER A 207 13.42 -12.18 0.78
CA SER A 207 13.83 -11.00 1.55
C SER A 207 13.27 -9.68 0.98
N VAL A 208 12.88 -9.68 -0.29
CA VAL A 208 12.15 -8.56 -0.93
C VAL A 208 10.71 -8.55 -0.42
N LEU A 209 10.02 -9.69 -0.45
CA LEU A 209 8.65 -9.78 0.06
C LEU A 209 8.60 -9.46 1.56
N ASP A 210 9.52 -9.99 2.38
CA ASP A 210 9.63 -9.65 3.80
C ASP A 210 9.78 -8.12 4.03
N ASN A 211 10.66 -7.48 3.24
CA ASN A 211 10.85 -6.04 3.28
C ASN A 211 9.57 -5.26 2.90
N TRP A 212 8.84 -5.73 1.89
CA TRP A 212 7.61 -5.11 1.43
C TRP A 212 6.50 -5.22 2.48
N LEU A 213 6.28 -6.40 3.06
CA LEU A 213 5.26 -6.61 4.10
C LEU A 213 5.51 -5.71 5.32
N ILE A 214 6.76 -5.53 5.74
CA ILE A 214 7.11 -4.65 6.85
C ILE A 214 6.83 -3.18 6.52
N ASN A 215 7.13 -2.75 5.30
CA ASN A 215 6.84 -1.39 4.85
C ASN A 215 5.33 -1.14 4.72
N ILE A 216 4.59 -2.10 4.16
CA ILE A 216 3.13 -2.05 4.02
C ILE A 216 2.47 -2.02 5.40
N ASN A 217 2.89 -2.87 6.35
CA ASN A 217 2.40 -2.84 7.73
C ASN A 217 2.60 -1.45 8.37
N GLY A 218 3.79 -0.86 8.21
CA GLY A 218 4.06 0.49 8.69
C GLY A 218 3.18 1.56 8.05
N LEU A 219 2.90 1.44 6.75
CA LEU A 219 2.00 2.34 6.03
C LEU A 219 0.54 2.17 6.47
N ARG A 220 0.07 0.92 6.59
CA ARG A 220 -1.25 0.53 7.11
C ARG A 220 -1.49 1.12 8.48
N ASN A 221 -0.52 0.96 9.39
CA ASN A 221 -0.63 1.49 10.75
C ASN A 221 -0.67 3.02 10.76
N ARG A 222 0.09 3.70 9.89
CA ARG A 222 -0.04 5.17 9.74
C ARG A 222 -1.44 5.57 9.28
N CYS A 223 -2.03 4.84 8.33
CA CYS A 223 -3.38 5.12 7.84
C CYS A 223 -4.44 4.91 8.94
N ALA A 224 -4.38 3.77 9.64
CA ALA A 224 -5.28 3.41 10.74
C ALA A 224 -5.19 4.38 11.93
N HIS A 225 -4.00 4.85 12.27
CA HIS A 225 -3.81 5.88 13.30
C HIS A 225 -4.00 7.32 12.79
N HIS A 226 -4.49 7.50 11.56
CA HIS A 226 -4.70 8.80 10.90
C HIS A 226 -3.46 9.70 10.94
N SER A 227 -2.28 9.10 10.87
CA SER A 227 -0.98 9.76 10.89
C SER A 227 -0.65 10.37 9.53
N ARG A 228 0.19 11.41 9.53
CA ARG A 228 0.66 12.06 8.30
C ARG A 228 1.44 11.07 7.43
N LEU A 229 1.10 10.98 6.13
CA LEU A 229 1.89 10.21 5.16
C LEU A 229 2.89 11.11 4.44
N PHE A 230 2.46 12.33 4.14
CA PHE A 230 3.26 13.37 3.51
C PHE A 230 4.62 13.55 4.20
N ASN A 231 5.67 13.51 3.39
CA ASN A 231 7.07 13.67 3.81
C ASN A 231 7.44 12.82 5.04
N LYS A 232 7.01 11.55 5.08
CA LYS A 232 7.51 10.55 6.03
C LYS A 232 8.35 9.53 5.28
N GLN A 233 9.41 9.07 5.92
CA GLN A 233 10.23 7.97 5.40
C GLN A 233 9.53 6.63 5.61
N ASN A 234 9.82 5.66 4.77
CA ASN A 234 9.39 4.28 4.92
C ASN A 234 10.06 3.64 6.16
N PRO A 235 9.42 2.67 6.83
CA PRO A 235 10.04 1.92 7.93
C PRO A 235 11.41 1.33 7.59
N ARG A 236 11.56 0.81 6.37
CA ARG A 236 12.81 0.31 5.82
C ARG A 236 13.01 0.88 4.42
N ARG A 237 14.27 1.03 4.01
CA ARG A 237 14.57 1.23 2.58
C ARG A 237 14.01 0.04 1.80
N LEU A 238 13.30 0.32 0.71
CA LEU A 238 12.72 -0.71 -0.14
C LEU A 238 13.82 -1.53 -0.80
N LYS A 239 13.63 -2.85 -0.77
CA LYS A 239 14.34 -3.76 -1.66
C LYS A 239 13.54 -3.92 -2.94
N THR A 240 14.22 -4.07 -4.06
CA THR A 240 13.61 -4.30 -5.38
C THR A 240 14.10 -5.65 -5.92
N PRO A 241 13.23 -6.41 -6.60
CA PRO A 241 13.66 -7.54 -7.43
C PRO A 241 14.69 -7.07 -8.47
N ARG A 242 15.53 -8.00 -8.93
CA ARG A 242 16.57 -7.70 -9.94
C ARG A 242 16.01 -7.65 -11.37
N LEU A 243 14.89 -8.33 -11.62
CA LEU A 243 14.29 -8.49 -12.94
C LEU A 243 12.86 -7.97 -12.96
N GLY A 244 12.33 -7.74 -14.17
CA GLY A 244 10.95 -7.31 -14.40
C GLY A 244 10.69 -5.84 -14.10
N TYR A 245 9.45 -5.54 -13.71
CA TYR A 245 8.93 -4.18 -13.51
C TYR A 245 9.83 -3.24 -12.69
N PHE A 246 10.43 -3.72 -11.61
CA PHE A 246 11.25 -2.85 -10.76
C PHE A 246 12.61 -2.50 -11.38
N ASN A 247 13.09 -3.29 -12.34
CA ASN A 247 14.28 -2.96 -13.11
C ASN A 247 14.00 -1.84 -14.12
N THR A 248 12.88 -1.91 -14.82
CA THR A 248 12.47 -0.86 -15.78
C THR A 248 12.10 0.44 -15.06
N LEU A 249 11.47 0.34 -13.88
CA LEU A 249 11.15 1.47 -13.03
C LEU A 249 12.39 2.22 -12.51
N ASN A 250 13.51 1.51 -12.35
CA ASN A 250 14.81 2.03 -11.93
C ASN A 250 14.74 3.01 -10.73
N LEU A 251 14.14 2.58 -9.61
CA LEU A 251 14.00 3.42 -8.42
C LEU A 251 15.36 3.83 -7.84
N GLY A 252 15.58 5.14 -7.68
CA GLY A 252 16.71 5.68 -6.97
C GLY A 252 16.65 5.49 -5.46
N GLU A 253 17.72 5.89 -4.76
CA GLU A 253 17.85 5.68 -3.32
C GLU A 253 16.89 6.54 -2.50
N GLU A 254 16.52 7.73 -2.98
CA GLU A 254 15.52 8.56 -2.31
C GLU A 254 14.12 7.94 -2.44
N GLU A 255 13.74 7.53 -3.65
CA GLU A 255 12.44 6.93 -3.93
C GLU A 255 12.19 5.66 -3.10
N LYS A 256 13.22 4.83 -2.93
CA LYS A 256 13.17 3.63 -2.07
C LYS A 256 12.92 3.93 -0.59
N THR A 257 13.19 5.15 -0.13
CA THR A 257 12.96 5.57 1.27
C THR A 257 11.67 6.35 1.46
N LYS A 258 10.94 6.64 0.39
CA LYS A 258 9.77 7.53 0.39
C LYS A 258 8.51 6.82 -0.12
N LEU A 259 7.38 7.50 -0.02
CA LEU A 259 6.08 6.94 -0.34
C LEU A 259 5.97 6.45 -1.79
N TYR A 260 6.57 7.15 -2.75
CA TYR A 260 6.50 6.81 -4.17
C TYR A 260 7.01 5.39 -4.48
N GLY A 261 8.16 4.99 -3.92
CA GLY A 261 8.64 3.63 -4.08
C GLY A 261 7.65 2.60 -3.52
N LEU A 262 6.98 2.92 -2.41
CA LEU A 262 6.01 2.02 -1.79
C LEU A 262 4.68 1.98 -2.56
N LEU A 263 4.26 3.09 -3.18
CA LEU A 263 3.13 3.10 -4.13
C LEU A 263 3.41 2.19 -5.33
N SER A 264 4.67 2.14 -5.80
CA SER A 264 5.07 1.26 -6.89
C SER A 264 4.98 -0.22 -6.49
N VAL A 265 5.32 -0.55 -5.25
CA VAL A 265 5.12 -1.90 -4.67
C VAL A 265 3.65 -2.25 -4.54
N ILE A 266 2.83 -1.34 -4.00
CA ILE A 266 1.39 -1.55 -3.86
C ILE A 266 0.74 -1.76 -5.22
N TRP A 267 1.13 -0.96 -6.23
CA TRP A 267 0.63 -1.13 -7.59
C TRP A 267 0.98 -2.50 -8.15
N PHE A 268 2.25 -2.92 -8.05
CA PHE A 268 2.69 -4.24 -8.47
C PHE A 268 1.84 -5.36 -7.84
N LEU A 269 1.65 -5.32 -6.51
CA LEU A 269 0.83 -6.33 -5.82
C LEU A 269 -0.63 -6.28 -6.26
N LEU A 270 -1.21 -5.09 -6.44
CA LEU A 270 -2.58 -4.96 -6.91
C LEU A 270 -2.78 -5.53 -8.31
N THR A 271 -1.80 -5.40 -9.22
CA THR A 271 -1.93 -6.01 -10.56
C THR A 271 -1.96 -7.55 -10.52
N ARG A 272 -1.48 -8.17 -9.43
CA ARG A 272 -1.59 -9.62 -9.21
C ARG A 272 -2.94 -10.04 -8.60
N ILE A 273 -3.70 -9.09 -8.07
CA ILE A 273 -4.96 -9.34 -7.35
C ILE A 273 -6.17 -8.90 -8.17
N ALA A 274 -6.07 -7.75 -8.83
CA ALA A 274 -7.13 -7.09 -9.56
C ALA A 274 -6.54 -6.41 -10.81
N THR A 275 -6.46 -7.17 -11.90
CA THR A 275 -5.88 -6.76 -13.19
C THR A 275 -6.54 -5.51 -13.78
N ASN A 276 -7.84 -5.32 -13.53
CA ASN A 276 -8.61 -4.16 -13.98
C ASN A 276 -8.62 -2.96 -13.00
N SER A 277 -7.77 -2.97 -11.97
CA SER A 277 -7.73 -1.92 -10.96
C SER A 277 -7.22 -0.59 -11.54
N ASN A 278 -8.04 0.46 -11.47
CA ASN A 278 -7.63 1.83 -11.81
C ASN A 278 -7.00 2.60 -10.63
N TRP A 279 -6.67 1.91 -9.54
CA TRP A 279 -6.22 2.52 -8.28
C TRP A 279 -5.04 3.50 -8.47
N ILE A 280 -4.03 3.09 -9.25
CA ILE A 280 -2.84 3.90 -9.44
C ILE A 280 -3.14 5.19 -10.23
N CYS A 281 -4.14 5.16 -11.12
CA CYS A 281 -4.60 6.35 -11.84
C CYS A 281 -5.25 7.35 -10.87
N ARG A 282 -6.10 6.87 -9.95
CA ARG A 282 -6.72 7.74 -8.92
C ARG A 282 -5.68 8.35 -7.99
N VAL A 283 -4.66 7.57 -7.60
CA VAL A 283 -3.52 8.07 -6.81
C VAL A 283 -2.74 9.11 -7.60
N ALA A 284 -2.47 8.86 -8.88
CA ALA A 284 -1.76 9.80 -9.75
C ALA A 284 -2.54 11.12 -9.88
N ASP A 285 -3.84 11.07 -10.13
CA ASP A 285 -4.72 12.25 -10.20
C ASP A 285 -4.70 13.04 -8.88
N LEU A 286 -4.78 12.33 -7.76
CA LEU A 286 -4.73 12.95 -6.45
C LEU A 286 -3.37 13.62 -6.19
N VAL A 287 -2.25 12.95 -6.49
CA VAL A 287 -0.89 13.50 -6.34
C VAL A 287 -0.68 14.72 -7.25
N ASP A 288 -1.16 14.67 -8.49
CA ASP A 288 -1.11 15.80 -9.42
C ASP A 288 -1.95 16.99 -8.93
N SER A 289 -2.98 16.75 -8.12
CA SER A 289 -3.80 17.80 -7.47
C SER A 289 -3.23 18.33 -6.14
N MET A 290 -2.04 17.89 -5.73
CA MET A 290 -1.42 18.32 -4.48
C MET A 290 -1.25 19.86 -4.46
N PRO A 291 -1.71 20.55 -3.39
CA PRO A 291 -1.60 22.00 -3.32
C PRO A 291 -0.14 22.45 -3.27
N THR A 292 0.16 23.54 -3.97
CA THR A 292 1.49 24.16 -3.92
C THR A 292 1.65 24.93 -2.63
N VAL A 293 2.60 24.51 -1.80
CA VAL A 293 2.93 25.16 -0.52
C VAL A 293 4.44 25.42 -0.51
N PRO A 294 4.92 26.61 -0.13
CA PRO A 294 6.36 26.83 0.00
C PRO A 294 7.01 25.77 0.91
N GLY A 295 8.00 25.05 0.39
CA GLY A 295 8.69 23.97 1.11
C GLY A 295 7.97 22.60 1.09
N ALA A 296 6.83 22.47 0.42
CA ALA A 296 6.14 21.21 0.21
C ALA A 296 5.73 21.05 -1.26
N SER A 297 6.20 19.95 -1.86
CA SER A 297 5.93 19.59 -3.25
C SER A 297 5.88 18.07 -3.38
N ILE A 298 5.50 17.58 -4.55
CA ILE A 298 5.45 16.13 -4.82
C ILE A 298 6.81 15.44 -4.66
N HIS A 299 7.93 16.17 -4.75
CA HIS A 299 9.27 15.67 -4.41
C HIS A 299 9.36 15.16 -2.97
N SER A 300 8.56 15.73 -2.04
CA SER A 300 8.50 15.25 -0.66
C SER A 300 7.92 13.84 -0.53
N LEU A 301 7.22 13.35 -1.56
CA LEU A 301 6.73 11.98 -1.68
C LEU A 301 7.77 11.04 -2.31
N GLY A 302 8.93 11.56 -2.72
CA GLY A 302 9.95 10.82 -3.47
C GLY A 302 9.67 10.73 -4.97
N ILE A 303 8.98 11.71 -5.54
CA ILE A 303 8.75 11.80 -6.99
C ILE A 303 9.72 12.81 -7.56
N ASN A 304 10.62 12.40 -8.45
CA ASN A 304 11.68 13.27 -8.98
C ASN A 304 11.25 14.15 -10.17
N THR A 305 10.02 13.98 -10.66
CA THR A 305 9.39 14.78 -11.72
C THR A 305 8.44 15.84 -11.14
N ASN A 306 7.93 16.74 -11.99
CA ASN A 306 6.95 17.78 -11.62
C ASN A 306 5.48 17.30 -11.64
N LYS A 307 5.24 16.04 -12.04
CA LYS A 307 3.95 15.35 -12.01
C LYS A 307 4.17 13.87 -11.67
N PHE A 308 3.11 13.15 -11.35
CA PHE A 308 3.17 11.70 -11.17
C PHE A 308 3.67 11.02 -12.46
N PRO A 309 4.68 10.13 -12.40
CA PRO A 309 5.29 9.52 -13.57
C PRO A 309 4.43 8.37 -14.12
N ARG A 310 3.37 8.71 -14.86
CA ARG A 310 2.37 7.73 -15.36
C ARG A 310 2.92 6.71 -16.37
N HIS A 311 4.01 7.00 -17.07
CA HIS A 311 4.64 6.04 -17.99
C HIS A 311 5.10 4.76 -17.25
N ASN A 312 5.43 4.87 -15.97
CA ASN A 312 5.80 3.72 -15.15
C ASN A 312 4.63 2.74 -14.94
N ILE A 313 3.39 3.24 -14.97
CA ILE A 313 2.19 2.38 -14.89
C ILE A 313 2.11 1.50 -16.15
N GLN A 314 2.32 2.11 -17.32
CA GLN A 314 2.24 1.43 -18.62
C GLN A 314 3.32 0.36 -18.77
N ALA A 315 4.53 0.63 -18.26
CA ALA A 315 5.63 -0.34 -18.30
C ALA A 315 5.32 -1.65 -17.54
N LEU A 316 4.53 -1.59 -16.46
CA LEU A 316 4.10 -2.82 -15.75
C LEU A 316 3.12 -3.63 -16.60
N ASN A 317 2.15 -2.98 -17.23
CA ASN A 317 1.16 -3.66 -18.07
C ASN A 317 1.85 -4.37 -19.25
N GLN A 318 2.78 -3.70 -19.93
CA GLN A 318 3.59 -4.30 -20.99
C GLN A 318 4.46 -5.47 -20.50
N SER A 319 4.96 -5.40 -19.27
CA SER A 319 5.75 -6.50 -18.68
C SER A 319 4.90 -7.73 -18.34
N ASN A 320 3.61 -7.53 -18.03
CA ASN A 320 2.68 -8.63 -17.81
C ASN A 320 2.32 -9.32 -19.12
N ASP A 321 2.16 -8.58 -20.23
CA ASP A 321 1.89 -9.16 -21.54
C ASP A 321 3.02 -10.11 -22.00
N ILE A 322 4.28 -9.81 -21.64
CA ILE A 322 5.45 -10.66 -21.97
C ILE A 322 5.59 -11.87 -21.02
N ALA A 323 5.10 -11.77 -19.78
CA ALA A 323 5.24 -12.82 -18.77
C ALA A 323 4.17 -13.93 -18.86
N VAL A 324 3.15 -13.75 -19.70
CA VAL A 324 2.07 -14.73 -19.92
C VAL A 324 2.43 -15.78 -20.99
N ASP A 325 3.51 -15.57 -21.76
CA ASP A 325 3.89 -16.44 -22.89
C ASP A 325 4.82 -17.62 -22.54
N VAL A 326 5.02 -17.96 -21.26
CA VAL A 326 5.92 -19.06 -20.87
C VAL A 326 5.31 -19.95 -19.78
N GLU A 327 4.46 -20.87 -20.22
CA GLU A 327 4.34 -22.30 -19.82
C GLU A 327 2.89 -22.77 -19.88
N GLY A 328 2.65 -23.71 -20.80
CA GLY A 328 1.45 -24.55 -20.84
C GLY A 328 0.51 -24.18 -21.98
N ASP A 329 0.41 -25.10 -22.96
CA ASP A 329 -0.66 -25.16 -23.95
C ASP A 329 -2.03 -25.09 -23.25
N ASN A 330 -2.53 -23.89 -23.07
CA ASN A 330 -3.93 -23.58 -22.86
C ASN A 330 -4.18 -22.29 -23.61
N LEU A 331 -5.09 -22.35 -24.58
CA LEU A 331 -5.46 -21.26 -25.46
C LEU A 331 -6.14 -20.14 -24.64
N PHE A 332 -5.36 -19.36 -23.89
CA PHE A 332 -5.84 -18.18 -23.18
C PHE A 332 -6.19 -17.12 -24.23
N ILE A 333 -7.49 -16.82 -24.32
CA ILE A 333 -8.00 -15.75 -25.16
C ILE A 333 -7.43 -14.43 -24.63
N THR A 334 -6.44 -13.88 -25.34
CA THR A 334 -5.87 -12.57 -25.05
C THR A 334 -6.91 -11.48 -25.34
N THR A 335 -6.74 -10.29 -24.74
CA THR A 335 -7.58 -9.11 -25.02
C THR A 335 -7.67 -8.78 -26.53
N ASP A 336 -6.66 -9.20 -27.30
CA ASP A 336 -6.60 -9.06 -28.75
C ASP A 336 -7.61 -9.96 -29.48
N ASN A 337 -7.89 -11.18 -29.00
CA ASN A 337 -8.91 -12.06 -29.60
C ASN A 337 -10.34 -11.51 -29.41
N ILE A 338 -10.62 -10.85 -28.28
CA ILE A 338 -11.93 -10.23 -28.01
C ILE A 338 -12.11 -8.98 -28.88
N ASN A 339 -11.08 -8.14 -28.99
CA ASN A 339 -11.15 -6.95 -29.83
C ASN A 339 -11.28 -7.31 -31.32
N ASP A 340 -10.61 -8.37 -31.79
CA ASP A 340 -10.74 -8.82 -33.19
C ASP A 340 -12.15 -9.35 -33.52
N VAL A 341 -12.81 -10.03 -32.56
CA VAL A 341 -14.22 -10.44 -32.70
C VAL A 341 -15.17 -9.24 -32.67
N LEU A 342 -14.93 -8.26 -31.79
CA LEU A 342 -15.74 -7.04 -31.70
C LEU A 342 -15.56 -6.13 -32.92
N ASP A 343 -14.37 -6.06 -33.50
CA ASP A 343 -14.09 -5.31 -34.74
C ASP A 343 -14.75 -6.00 -35.95
N LYS A 344 -14.75 -7.32 -36.00
CA LYS A 344 -15.49 -8.09 -37.03
C LYS A 344 -17.00 -7.92 -36.89
N LEU A 345 -17.54 -7.85 -35.67
CA LEU A 345 -18.97 -7.59 -35.41
C LEU A 345 -19.38 -6.16 -35.73
N SER A 346 -18.53 -5.18 -35.42
CA SER A 346 -18.81 -3.76 -35.68
C SER A 346 -18.74 -3.39 -37.17
N SER A 347 -18.00 -4.16 -37.96
CA SER A 347 -17.91 -4.03 -39.42
C SER A 347 -18.91 -4.92 -40.18
N PHE A 348 -19.75 -5.69 -39.48
CA PHE A 348 -20.68 -6.64 -40.10
C PHE A 348 -21.98 -5.99 -40.59
N ASP A 349 -22.30 -6.18 -41.86
CA ASP A 349 -23.55 -5.72 -42.47
C ASP A 349 -24.63 -6.79 -42.33
N PHE A 350 -25.50 -6.63 -41.33
CA PHE A 350 -26.61 -7.54 -41.00
C PHE A 350 -27.67 -7.69 -42.11
N SER A 351 -27.56 -6.95 -43.22
CA SER A 351 -28.47 -7.05 -44.35
C SER A 351 -28.10 -8.16 -45.37
N LYS A 352 -26.91 -8.76 -45.25
CA LYS A 352 -26.49 -9.90 -46.09
C LYS A 352 -26.63 -11.20 -45.30
N GLN A 353 -27.44 -12.13 -45.82
CA GLN A 353 -27.67 -13.45 -45.23
C GLN A 353 -26.45 -14.38 -45.39
N ASP A 354 -25.34 -14.07 -44.72
CA ASP A 354 -24.25 -15.04 -44.49
C ASP A 354 -24.51 -15.78 -43.18
N THR A 355 -25.42 -16.75 -43.24
CA THR A 355 -25.84 -17.56 -42.08
C THR A 355 -24.71 -18.42 -41.53
N GLU A 356 -23.73 -18.78 -42.36
CA GLU A 356 -22.59 -19.62 -41.97
C GLU A 356 -21.58 -18.81 -41.12
N LEU A 357 -21.31 -17.56 -41.47
CA LEU A 357 -20.42 -16.68 -40.70
C LEU A 357 -21.05 -16.25 -39.36
N LEU A 358 -22.38 -16.01 -39.34
CA LEU A 358 -23.11 -15.72 -38.11
C LEU A 358 -23.13 -16.91 -37.15
N SER A 359 -23.21 -18.14 -37.69
CA SER A 359 -23.11 -19.36 -36.89
C SER A 359 -21.71 -19.50 -36.27
N ASP A 360 -20.65 -19.29 -37.06
CA ASP A 360 -19.26 -19.38 -36.59
C ASP A 360 -18.93 -18.29 -35.54
N LEU A 361 -19.46 -17.07 -35.71
CA LEU A 361 -19.34 -16.00 -34.72
C LEU A 361 -20.12 -16.32 -33.43
N SER A 362 -21.31 -16.92 -33.55
CA SER A 362 -22.12 -17.32 -32.39
C SER A 362 -21.44 -18.43 -31.59
N GLU A 363 -20.87 -19.44 -32.25
CA GLU A 363 -20.13 -20.52 -31.58
C GLU A 363 -18.89 -19.97 -30.86
N LYS A 364 -18.13 -19.07 -31.48
CA LYS A 364 -16.97 -18.42 -30.85
C LYS A 364 -17.36 -17.56 -29.64
N LEU A 365 -18.49 -16.87 -29.69
CA LEU A 365 -18.99 -16.09 -28.54
C LEU A 365 -19.46 -16.99 -27.39
N LEU A 366 -20.08 -18.13 -27.70
CA LEU A 366 -20.45 -19.15 -26.71
C LEU A 366 -19.21 -19.77 -26.05
N GLU A 367 -18.18 -20.10 -26.84
CA GLU A 367 -16.92 -20.63 -26.33
C GLU A 367 -16.18 -19.62 -25.44
N ILE A 368 -16.22 -18.33 -25.79
CA ILE A 368 -15.71 -17.25 -24.92
C ILE A 368 -16.52 -17.17 -23.61
N ALA A 369 -17.86 -17.24 -23.68
CA ALA A 369 -18.72 -17.14 -22.52
C ALA A 369 -18.55 -18.32 -21.54
N GLU A 370 -18.50 -19.56 -22.05
CA GLU A 370 -18.26 -20.75 -21.24
C GLU A 370 -16.87 -20.71 -20.58
N ASN A 371 -15.84 -20.24 -21.29
CA ASN A 371 -14.51 -20.08 -20.71
C ASN A 371 -14.44 -18.98 -19.65
N VAL A 372 -15.25 -17.92 -19.76
CA VAL A 372 -15.36 -16.89 -18.72
C VAL A 372 -16.08 -17.44 -17.49
N GLU A 373 -17.17 -18.20 -17.65
CA GLU A 373 -17.88 -18.82 -16.51
C GLU A 373 -17.05 -19.89 -15.78
N ASN A 374 -16.27 -20.68 -16.51
CA ASN A 374 -15.36 -21.69 -15.94
C ASN A 374 -14.15 -21.06 -15.21
N ASN A 375 -13.77 -19.82 -15.53
CA ASN A 375 -12.73 -19.07 -14.81
C ASN A 375 -13.29 -18.26 -13.62
N ILE A 376 -14.61 -18.21 -13.44
CA ILE A 376 -15.30 -17.53 -12.35
C ILE A 376 -15.82 -18.52 -11.29
N SER A 377 -15.88 -19.82 -11.62
CA SER A 377 -16.23 -20.93 -10.72
C SER A 377 -15.00 -21.49 -10.02
#